data_AF-A0A1Q7W481-F1
#
_entry.id   AF-A0A1Q7W481-F1
#
_cell.length_a   1.000
_cell.length_b   1.000
_cell.length_c   1.000
_cell.angle_alpha   90.00
_cell.angle_beta   90.00
_cell.angle_gamma   90.00
#
_symmetry.space_group_name_H-M   'P 1'
#
loop_
_entity.id
_entity.type
_entity.pdbx_description
1 polymer ?
#
loop_
_entity_poly.entity_id
_entity_poly.type
_entity_poly.pdbx_seq_one_letter_code
_entity_poly.pdbx_strand_id
1 'polypeptide(L)'
;MLAVLAIGLSGCHAPAASAPVTASSPSLPPAPPPQSPSPSPSPSPSPTAAPAFAGTVTPATAADVPHTWHPGCPVGPDHLSVLRMSFWGFDNRPHTGTMVVNSLVTHDVVTVFATLYRERFPIRRMRPEDAYGGSDPDSMADDNTSGFNCRYAVASGPAHWSVHAYGEAIDVNTVENPYLFGLQVLPPAGRAYLDRSVYRPGMAVRGGLLVKAFAAVGWTWGGTAFSSPDYQHFSRTGG
;
A
#
# COMPACT_ATOMS: atom_id res chain seq x y z
N MET A 1 -62.50 35.77 -25.25
CA MET A 1 -63.68 34.88 -25.42
C MET A 1 -64.02 34.23 -24.08
N LEU A 2 -65.19 33.59 -23.97
CA LEU A 2 -65.85 33.03 -22.76
C LEU A 2 -64.91 32.22 -21.83
N ALA A 3 -65.03 32.13 -20.50
CA ALA A 3 -66.01 32.55 -19.47
C ALA A 3 -67.31 31.71 -19.25
N VAL A 4 -67.33 30.86 -18.20
CA VAL A 4 -68.44 30.38 -17.31
C VAL A 4 -67.76 29.79 -16.04
N LEU A 5 -68.14 29.92 -14.74
CA LEU A 5 -69.18 30.62 -13.96
C LEU A 5 -70.45 29.86 -13.45
N ALA A 6 -70.29 29.06 -12.38
CA ALA A 6 -71.32 28.72 -11.36
C ALA A 6 -70.59 28.24 -10.06
N ILE A 7 -70.88 28.59 -8.79
CA ILE A 7 -71.99 29.20 -8.00
C ILE A 7 -72.88 28.17 -7.25
N GLY A 8 -72.89 28.29 -5.91
CA GLY A 8 -73.90 27.74 -5.00
C GLY A 8 -73.37 26.72 -3.95
N LEU A 9 -73.86 26.67 -2.71
CA LEU A 9 -74.74 27.60 -1.96
C LEU A 9 -74.65 27.26 -0.45
N SER A 10 -74.81 28.23 0.45
CA SER A 10 -74.75 28.02 1.91
C SER A 10 -76.05 27.45 2.50
N GLY A 11 -75.94 26.67 3.58
CA GLY A 11 -77.08 26.24 4.41
C GLY A 11 -76.70 26.11 5.88
N CYS A 12 -77.37 26.88 6.75
CA CYS A 12 -77.26 26.77 8.20
C CYS A 12 -78.21 25.67 8.74
N HIS A 13 -77.86 25.00 9.83
CA HIS A 13 -78.81 24.36 10.76
C HIS A 13 -78.17 24.08 12.13
N ALA A 14 -78.96 24.18 13.19
CA ALA A 14 -78.65 23.81 14.58
C ALA A 14 -79.97 23.78 15.40
N PRO A 15 -79.98 23.26 16.64
CA PRO A 15 -79.27 22.10 17.18
C PRO A 15 -80.27 20.97 17.56
N ALA A 16 -79.77 19.82 18.02
CA ALA A 16 -80.59 18.76 18.64
C ALA A 16 -79.95 18.31 19.97
N ALA A 17 -80.77 17.83 20.91
CA ALA A 17 -80.37 17.68 22.32
C ALA A 17 -80.46 16.23 22.85
N SER A 18 -79.63 15.97 23.87
CA SER A 18 -79.81 14.97 24.93
C SER A 18 -79.83 13.47 24.59
N ALA A 19 -78.73 12.80 24.95
CA ALA A 19 -78.79 11.50 25.62
C ALA A 19 -77.62 11.39 26.64
N PRO A 20 -77.86 11.01 27.91
CA PRO A 20 -76.79 10.80 28.88
C PRO A 20 -76.13 9.44 28.66
N VAL A 21 -74.83 9.40 28.39
CA VAL A 21 -74.06 8.15 28.31
C VAL A 21 -73.39 7.91 29.67
N THR A 22 -73.56 6.71 30.22
CA THR A 22 -73.05 6.33 31.55
C THR A 22 -71.52 6.39 31.62
N ALA A 23 -71.00 7.03 32.67
CA ALA A 23 -69.57 6.98 32.97
C ALA A 23 -69.15 5.57 33.41
N SER A 24 -68.00 5.11 32.89
CA SER A 24 -67.35 3.86 33.30
C SER A 24 -65.84 4.08 33.38
N SER A 25 -65.27 3.76 34.54
CA SER A 25 -63.84 3.90 34.86
C SER A 25 -63.44 2.83 35.90
N PRO A 26 -62.18 2.40 35.94
CA PRO A 26 -61.30 2.11 34.80
C PRO A 26 -60.67 0.70 34.93
N SER A 27 -60.05 0.19 33.87
CA SER A 27 -59.15 -0.97 33.96
C SER A 27 -57.73 -0.56 33.60
N LEU A 28 -56.81 -0.72 34.56
CA LEU A 28 -55.38 -0.54 34.33
C LEU A 28 -54.81 -1.73 33.53
N PRO A 29 -53.86 -1.52 32.61
CA PRO A 29 -53.16 -2.62 31.95
C PRO A 29 -52.25 -3.37 32.94
N PRO A 30 -51.99 -4.67 32.74
CA PRO A 30 -51.08 -5.43 33.58
C PRO A 30 -49.63 -4.94 33.46
N ALA A 31 -48.87 -5.04 34.55
CA ALA A 31 -47.45 -4.67 34.56
C ALA A 31 -46.60 -5.63 33.71
N PRO A 32 -45.51 -5.15 33.07
CA PRO A 32 -44.59 -6.00 32.33
C PRO A 32 -43.80 -6.95 33.26
N PRO A 33 -43.36 -8.11 32.76
CA PRO A 33 -42.55 -9.04 33.55
C PRO A 33 -41.16 -8.46 33.89
N PRO A 34 -40.53 -8.89 34.99
CA PRO A 34 -39.19 -8.46 35.35
C PRO A 34 -38.17 -8.91 34.30
N GLN A 35 -37.34 -7.98 33.84
CA GLN A 35 -36.25 -8.27 32.89
C GLN A 35 -35.06 -8.87 33.64
N SER A 36 -34.56 -10.02 33.17
CA SER A 36 -33.31 -10.59 33.68
C SER A 36 -32.13 -9.64 33.45
N PRO A 37 -31.19 -9.50 34.40
CA PRO A 37 -30.02 -8.66 34.21
C PRO A 37 -29.15 -9.19 33.07
N SER A 38 -28.84 -8.34 32.08
CA SER A 38 -27.86 -8.67 31.04
C SER A 38 -26.49 -8.95 31.64
N PRO A 39 -25.75 -9.96 31.16
CA PRO A 39 -24.38 -10.19 31.63
C PRO A 39 -23.49 -9.01 31.24
N SER A 40 -22.64 -8.57 32.17
CA SER A 40 -21.62 -7.54 31.89
C SER A 40 -20.72 -7.97 30.74
N PRO A 41 -20.33 -7.07 29.83
CA PRO A 41 -19.41 -7.41 28.74
C PRO A 41 -18.06 -7.84 29.32
N SER A 42 -17.59 -9.03 28.91
CA SER A 42 -16.22 -9.47 29.19
C SER A 42 -15.22 -8.47 28.60
N PRO A 43 -14.08 -8.21 29.26
CA PRO A 43 -13.06 -7.33 28.71
C PRO A 43 -12.52 -7.91 27.39
N SER A 44 -12.62 -7.15 26.30
CA SER A 44 -11.94 -7.48 25.05
C SER A 44 -10.43 -7.56 25.29
N PRO A 45 -9.72 -8.54 24.73
CA PRO A 45 -8.26 -8.60 24.86
C PRO A 45 -7.64 -7.36 24.20
N SER A 46 -6.79 -6.65 24.95
CA SER A 46 -5.97 -5.57 24.41
C SER A 46 -5.14 -6.09 23.22
N PRO A 47 -5.02 -5.33 22.12
CA PRO A 47 -4.26 -5.79 20.96
C PRO A 47 -2.80 -6.00 21.34
N THR A 48 -2.32 -7.23 21.19
CA THR A 48 -0.90 -7.58 21.38
C THR A 48 -0.03 -6.66 20.52
N ALA A 49 1.01 -6.08 21.12
CA ALA A 49 1.96 -5.25 20.39
C ALA A 49 2.58 -6.05 19.22
N ALA A 50 2.74 -5.41 18.06
CA ALA A 50 3.36 -6.05 16.92
C ALA A 50 4.82 -6.44 17.25
N PRO A 51 5.36 -7.52 16.67
CA PRO A 51 6.75 -7.93 16.88
C PRO A 51 7.73 -6.82 16.50
N ALA A 52 8.91 -6.84 17.12
CA ALA A 52 10.03 -6.03 16.65
C ALA A 52 10.44 -6.44 15.21
N PHE A 53 11.11 -5.53 14.49
CA PHE A 53 11.72 -5.87 13.21
C PHE A 53 12.73 -7.00 13.37
N ALA A 54 12.65 -8.01 12.51
CA ALA A 54 13.65 -9.06 12.38
C ALA A 54 14.19 -9.10 10.94
N GLY A 55 15.48 -9.39 10.79
CA GLY A 55 16.13 -9.55 9.50
C GLY A 55 17.28 -10.54 9.59
N THR A 56 17.39 -11.42 8.60
CA THR A 56 18.51 -12.35 8.43
C THR A 56 19.15 -12.15 7.07
N VAL A 57 20.48 -12.17 7.02
CA VAL A 57 21.28 -12.09 5.79
C VAL A 57 22.03 -13.41 5.64
N THR A 58 21.96 -14.03 4.46
CA THR A 58 22.75 -15.22 4.10
C THR A 58 23.38 -15.01 2.72
N PRO A 59 24.60 -15.53 2.45
CA PRO A 59 25.16 -15.53 1.10
C PRO A 59 24.18 -16.18 0.11
N ALA A 60 24.06 -15.61 -1.08
CA ALA A 60 23.26 -16.21 -2.14
C ALA A 60 24.03 -17.30 -2.88
N THR A 61 23.28 -18.15 -3.58
CA THR A 61 23.80 -19.21 -4.45
C THR A 61 23.15 -19.10 -5.83
N ALA A 62 23.66 -19.85 -6.82
CA ALA A 62 23.00 -19.94 -8.12
C ALA A 62 21.57 -20.53 -8.07
N ALA A 63 21.16 -21.15 -6.96
CA ALA A 63 19.79 -21.63 -6.75
C ALA A 63 18.83 -20.53 -6.24
N ASP A 64 19.34 -19.38 -5.79
CA ASP A 64 18.55 -18.23 -5.34
C ASP A 64 18.31 -17.20 -6.47
N VAL A 65 19.04 -17.32 -7.58
CA VAL A 65 18.98 -16.44 -8.77
C VAL A 65 18.97 -17.18 -10.14
N PRO A 66 18.36 -18.38 -10.31
CA PRO A 66 18.41 -19.17 -11.55
C PRO A 66 17.74 -18.51 -12.78
N HIS A 67 16.92 -17.49 -12.60
CA HIS A 67 16.28 -16.72 -13.68
C HIS A 67 16.80 -15.27 -13.77
N THR A 68 17.34 -14.73 -12.68
CA THR A 68 17.82 -13.35 -12.54
C THR A 68 19.32 -13.19 -12.72
N TRP A 69 20.09 -14.27 -12.87
CA TRP A 69 21.52 -14.26 -13.16
C TRP A 69 21.87 -15.16 -14.35
N HIS A 70 22.85 -14.73 -15.16
CA HIS A 70 23.41 -15.50 -16.27
C HIS A 70 24.90 -15.18 -16.51
N PRO A 71 25.65 -16.01 -17.25
CA PRO A 71 27.00 -15.67 -17.69
C PRO A 71 27.02 -14.34 -18.46
N GLY A 72 27.89 -13.42 -18.05
CA GLY A 72 27.97 -12.06 -18.60
C GLY A 72 27.40 -10.97 -17.68
N CYS A 73 26.67 -11.33 -16.63
CA CYS A 73 26.28 -10.39 -15.57
C CYS A 73 27.51 -9.76 -14.88
N PRO A 74 27.45 -8.48 -14.44
CA PRO A 74 28.60 -7.79 -13.88
C PRO A 74 28.96 -8.23 -12.45
N VAL A 75 28.10 -9.02 -11.81
CA VAL A 75 28.24 -9.53 -10.43
C VAL A 75 27.84 -11.01 -10.40
N GLY A 76 28.59 -11.84 -9.67
CA GLY A 76 28.30 -13.28 -9.47
C GLY A 76 27.38 -13.54 -8.27
N PRO A 77 26.69 -14.70 -8.19
CA PRO A 77 25.78 -15.00 -7.07
C PRO A 77 26.49 -15.05 -5.71
N ASP A 78 27.78 -15.40 -5.71
CA ASP A 78 28.69 -15.39 -4.56
C ASP A 78 28.97 -13.97 -4.00
N HIS A 79 28.78 -12.93 -4.83
CA HIS A 79 28.82 -11.53 -4.42
C HIS A 79 27.45 -10.98 -3.98
N LEU A 80 26.37 -11.78 -4.08
CA LEU A 80 25.03 -11.42 -3.64
C LEU A 80 24.69 -12.03 -2.28
N SER A 81 23.69 -11.46 -1.61
CA SER A 81 23.12 -11.97 -0.37
C SER A 81 21.59 -12.03 -0.48
N VAL A 82 21.02 -13.09 0.08
CA VAL A 82 19.59 -13.23 0.33
C VAL A 82 19.28 -12.58 1.68
N LEU A 83 18.37 -11.61 1.67
CA LEU A 83 17.85 -10.95 2.85
C LEU A 83 16.42 -11.43 3.06
N ARG A 84 16.11 -11.90 4.27
CA ARG A 84 14.75 -12.25 4.69
C ARG A 84 14.38 -11.41 5.91
N MET A 85 13.40 -10.51 5.76
CA MET A 85 13.18 -9.43 6.73
C MET A 85 11.71 -9.05 6.92
N SER A 86 11.41 -8.41 8.04
CA SER A 86 10.08 -7.90 8.36
C SER A 86 9.74 -6.64 7.56
N PHE A 87 8.50 -6.56 7.04
CA PHE A 87 7.94 -5.31 6.47
C PHE A 87 6.54 -5.05 7.03
N TRP A 88 6.07 -3.80 6.98
CA TRP A 88 4.71 -3.44 7.38
C TRP A 88 3.80 -3.47 6.14
N GLY A 89 2.69 -4.19 6.20
CA GLY A 89 1.79 -4.39 5.06
C GLY A 89 0.77 -3.27 4.90
N PHE A 90 0.21 -3.15 3.69
CA PHE A 90 -0.97 -2.31 3.42
C PHE A 90 -2.24 -2.76 4.18
N ASP A 91 -2.28 -4.00 4.68
CA ASP A 91 -3.30 -4.51 5.60
C ASP A 91 -3.08 -4.07 7.06
N ASN A 92 -2.08 -3.21 7.30
CA ASN A 92 -1.66 -2.71 8.61
C ASN A 92 -1.21 -3.83 9.57
N ARG A 93 -0.50 -4.83 9.05
CA ARG A 93 0.08 -5.94 9.81
C ARG A 93 1.58 -6.14 9.51
N PRO A 94 2.32 -6.79 10.41
CA PRO A 94 3.69 -7.21 10.14
C PRO A 94 3.72 -8.45 9.23
N HIS A 95 4.57 -8.42 8.22
CA HIS A 95 4.84 -9.52 7.28
C HIS A 95 6.33 -9.85 7.26
N THR A 96 6.73 -10.88 6.51
CA THR A 96 8.14 -11.17 6.20
C THR A 96 8.29 -11.38 4.70
N GLY A 97 9.25 -10.70 4.09
CA GLY A 97 9.59 -10.80 2.67
C GLY A 97 11.01 -11.32 2.46
N THR A 98 11.34 -11.57 1.19
CA THR A 98 12.68 -11.98 0.74
C THR A 98 13.13 -11.09 -0.41
N MET A 99 14.39 -10.68 -0.39
CA MET A 99 15.01 -9.80 -1.38
C MET A 99 16.47 -10.23 -1.59
N VAL A 100 16.97 -10.17 -2.82
CA VAL A 100 18.39 -10.40 -3.14
C VAL A 100 19.04 -9.06 -3.47
N VAL A 101 20.22 -8.78 -2.91
CA VAL A 101 21.02 -7.57 -3.19
C VAL A 101 22.51 -7.90 -3.17
N ASN A 102 23.35 -6.93 -3.53
CA ASN A 102 24.80 -7.05 -3.37
C ASN A 102 25.18 -7.20 -1.89
N SER A 103 26.08 -8.13 -1.57
CA SER A 103 26.57 -8.34 -0.20
C SER A 103 27.15 -7.05 0.43
N LEU A 104 27.71 -6.14 -0.38
CA LEU A 104 28.23 -4.83 0.04
C LEU A 104 27.16 -3.88 0.62
N VAL A 105 25.89 -4.02 0.24
CA VAL A 105 24.81 -3.09 0.63
C VAL A 105 23.80 -3.67 1.62
N THR A 106 24.03 -4.90 2.07
CA THR A 106 23.18 -5.64 3.02
C THR A 106 22.82 -4.82 4.27
N HIS A 107 23.81 -4.15 4.87
CA HIS A 107 23.65 -3.30 6.06
C HIS A 107 22.71 -2.10 5.82
N ASP A 108 22.89 -1.41 4.70
CA ASP A 108 22.12 -0.22 4.34
C ASP A 108 20.65 -0.57 4.12
N VAL A 109 20.39 -1.62 3.35
CA VAL A 109 19.03 -2.11 3.07
C VAL A 109 18.35 -2.57 4.36
N VAL A 110 19.04 -3.32 5.24
CA VAL A 110 18.48 -3.69 6.56
C VAL A 110 18.17 -2.46 7.42
N THR A 111 19.02 -1.43 7.39
CA THR A 111 18.82 -0.18 8.16
C THR A 111 17.62 0.64 7.64
N VAL A 112 17.47 0.73 6.32
CA VAL A 112 16.31 1.36 5.67
C VAL A 112 15.03 0.63 6.07
N PHE A 113 14.94 -0.68 5.84
CA PHE A 113 13.71 -1.43 6.05
C PHE A 113 13.36 -1.60 7.55
N ALA A 114 14.34 -1.66 8.46
CA ALA A 114 14.09 -1.57 9.89
C ALA A 114 13.44 -0.24 10.31
N THR A 115 13.83 0.86 9.66
CA THR A 115 13.20 2.17 9.84
C THR A 115 11.80 2.21 9.23
N LEU A 116 11.62 1.75 7.99
CA LEU A 116 10.30 1.69 7.35
C LEU A 116 9.30 0.83 8.16
N TYR A 117 9.74 -0.30 8.70
CA TYR A 117 8.92 -1.15 9.57
C TYR A 117 8.52 -0.45 10.88
N ARG A 118 9.48 0.19 11.57
CA ARG A 118 9.23 0.89 12.85
C ARG A 118 8.23 2.04 12.68
N GLU A 119 8.41 2.83 11.63
CA GLU A 119 7.53 3.95 11.29
C GLU A 119 6.25 3.50 10.53
N ARG A 120 6.04 2.19 10.35
CA ARG A 120 4.87 1.57 9.68
C ARG A 120 4.60 2.07 8.25
N PHE A 121 5.66 2.36 7.50
CA PHE A 121 5.53 2.63 6.07
C PHE A 121 5.03 1.37 5.35
N PRO A 122 3.88 1.42 4.66
CA PRO A 122 3.30 0.23 4.07
C PRO A 122 4.04 -0.17 2.79
N ILE A 123 4.35 -1.46 2.72
CA ILE A 123 4.96 -2.14 1.58
C ILE A 123 4.00 -3.24 1.14
N ARG A 124 3.72 -3.35 -0.15
CA ARG A 124 2.69 -4.28 -0.66
C ARG A 124 3.12 -5.72 -0.47
N ARG A 125 4.33 -6.02 -0.92
CA ARG A 125 5.03 -7.30 -0.83
C ARG A 125 6.52 -7.07 -1.04
N MET A 126 7.32 -8.06 -0.70
CA MET A 126 8.75 -8.10 -0.99
C MET A 126 9.10 -9.52 -1.39
N ARG A 127 9.44 -9.71 -2.66
CA ARG A 127 9.85 -10.98 -3.26
C ARG A 127 11.10 -10.77 -4.12
N PRO A 128 12.02 -11.75 -4.21
CA PRO A 128 13.11 -11.69 -5.17
C PRO A 128 12.51 -11.68 -6.59
N GLU A 129 13.18 -10.98 -7.49
CA GLU A 129 12.74 -10.84 -8.88
C GLU A 129 12.71 -12.20 -9.62
N ASP A 130 13.47 -13.18 -9.11
CA ASP A 130 13.49 -14.56 -9.56
C ASP A 130 12.13 -15.27 -9.42
N ALA A 131 11.31 -14.85 -8.44
CA ALA A 131 9.94 -15.35 -8.27
C ALA A 131 8.99 -14.94 -9.42
N TYR A 132 9.43 -14.03 -10.29
CA TYR A 132 8.76 -13.61 -11.53
C TYR A 132 9.54 -14.08 -12.77
N GLY A 133 10.50 -15.00 -12.62
CA GLY A 133 11.36 -15.46 -13.71
C GLY A 133 12.27 -14.37 -14.28
N GLY A 134 12.60 -13.34 -13.49
CA GLY A 134 13.33 -12.15 -13.95
C GLY A 134 12.47 -11.13 -14.72
N SER A 135 11.16 -11.38 -14.84
CA SER A 135 10.21 -10.54 -15.59
C SER A 135 9.86 -9.26 -14.86
N ASP A 136 10.72 -8.25 -15.07
CA ASP A 136 10.58 -6.87 -14.61
C ASP A 136 9.17 -6.28 -14.83
N PRO A 137 8.49 -6.49 -15.98
CA PRO A 137 7.11 -6.02 -16.18
C PRO A 137 6.07 -6.70 -15.29
N ASP A 138 6.23 -7.99 -14.98
CA ASP A 138 5.28 -8.75 -14.17
C ASP A 138 5.46 -8.46 -12.67
N SER A 139 6.70 -8.29 -12.22
CA SER A 139 7.05 -7.82 -10.87
C SER A 139 6.59 -6.38 -10.63
N MET A 140 6.74 -5.51 -11.64
CA MET A 140 6.12 -4.18 -11.62
C MET A 140 4.58 -4.26 -11.59
N ALA A 141 3.95 -5.08 -12.43
CA ALA A 141 2.50 -5.19 -12.49
C ALA A 141 1.88 -5.76 -11.19
N ASP A 142 2.60 -6.63 -10.48
CA ASP A 142 2.21 -7.17 -9.18
C ASP A 142 2.55 -6.23 -8.00
N ASP A 143 3.05 -5.01 -8.23
CA ASP A 143 3.38 -4.04 -7.16
C ASP A 143 4.41 -4.61 -6.15
N ASN A 144 5.52 -5.13 -6.66
CA ASN A 144 6.58 -5.73 -5.85
C ASN A 144 7.47 -4.67 -5.17
N THR A 145 8.36 -5.14 -4.28
CA THR A 145 9.53 -4.42 -3.79
C THR A 145 10.74 -5.37 -3.87
N SER A 146 11.61 -5.15 -4.85
CA SER A 146 12.70 -6.07 -5.23
C SER A 146 14.04 -5.34 -5.40
N GLY A 147 15.11 -6.13 -5.54
CA GLY A 147 16.49 -5.64 -5.65
C GLY A 147 17.18 -6.15 -6.90
N PHE A 148 18.07 -7.13 -6.75
CA PHE A 148 18.87 -7.69 -7.84
C PHE A 148 18.02 -8.24 -9.00
N ASN A 149 18.34 -7.81 -10.22
CA ASN A 149 17.92 -8.39 -11.49
C ASN A 149 18.98 -8.08 -12.55
N CYS A 150 19.61 -9.09 -13.14
CA CYS A 150 20.61 -8.90 -14.18
C CYS A 150 19.98 -8.55 -15.53
N ARG A 151 19.70 -7.26 -15.73
CA ARG A 151 19.20 -6.70 -16.98
C ARG A 151 19.88 -5.39 -17.35
N TYR A 152 19.80 -5.03 -18.63
CA TYR A 152 20.10 -3.67 -19.08
C TYR A 152 19.07 -2.67 -18.52
N ALA A 153 19.45 -1.39 -18.45
CA ALA A 153 18.57 -0.31 -18.07
C ALA A 153 17.49 -0.06 -19.14
N VAL A 154 16.26 0.26 -18.71
CA VAL A 154 15.17 0.70 -19.60
C VAL A 154 15.35 2.20 -19.85
N ALA A 155 16.35 2.57 -20.66
CA ALA A 155 16.80 3.95 -20.82
C ALA A 155 16.97 4.33 -22.30
N SER A 156 17.04 5.65 -22.55
CA SER A 156 17.35 6.18 -23.88
C SER A 156 18.85 6.27 -24.12
N GLY A 157 19.35 5.67 -25.20
CA GLY A 157 20.77 5.72 -25.60
C GLY A 157 21.38 4.33 -25.78
N PRO A 158 22.72 4.20 -25.70
CA PRO A 158 23.39 2.91 -25.74
C PRO A 158 23.00 2.01 -24.56
N ALA A 159 22.92 0.70 -24.80
CA ALA A 159 22.64 -0.28 -23.76
C ALA A 159 23.76 -0.30 -22.69
N HIS A 160 23.36 -0.23 -21.44
CA HIS A 160 24.22 -0.30 -20.25
C HIS A 160 23.48 -1.06 -19.14
N TRP A 161 24.22 -1.65 -18.22
CA TRP A 161 23.66 -2.43 -17.11
C TRP A 161 22.80 -1.55 -16.20
N SER A 162 21.64 -2.04 -15.81
CA SER A 162 20.85 -1.45 -14.71
C SER A 162 21.64 -1.56 -13.40
N VAL A 163 21.49 -0.62 -12.47
CA VAL A 163 22.10 -0.75 -11.13
C VAL A 163 21.55 -1.99 -10.37
N HIS A 164 20.37 -2.48 -10.75
CA HIS A 164 19.83 -3.77 -10.31
C HIS A 164 20.70 -4.97 -10.73
N ALA A 165 21.42 -4.90 -11.85
CA ALA A 165 22.33 -5.96 -12.29
C ALA A 165 23.62 -6.03 -11.45
N TYR A 166 23.93 -4.96 -10.71
CA TYR A 166 24.98 -4.95 -9.70
C TYR A 166 24.45 -5.32 -8.30
N GLY A 167 23.14 -5.38 -8.12
CA GLY A 167 22.48 -5.58 -6.83
C GLY A 167 22.53 -4.36 -5.90
N GLU A 168 22.82 -3.16 -6.41
CA GLU A 168 23.00 -1.94 -5.60
C GLU A 168 21.82 -0.93 -5.75
N ALA A 169 20.65 -1.44 -6.16
CA ALA A 169 19.41 -0.70 -6.27
C ALA A 169 18.20 -1.52 -5.78
N ILE A 170 17.17 -0.81 -5.30
CA ILE A 170 15.89 -1.32 -4.84
C ILE A 170 14.77 -0.54 -5.53
N ASP A 171 13.79 -1.25 -6.09
CA ASP A 171 12.50 -0.68 -6.51
C ASP A 171 11.45 -0.94 -5.40
N VAL A 172 10.63 0.06 -5.04
CA VAL A 172 9.70 -0.01 -3.90
C VAL A 172 8.26 0.35 -4.28
N ASN A 173 7.31 -0.54 -4.00
CA ASN A 173 5.86 -0.42 -4.33
C ASN A 173 5.66 0.19 -5.73
N THR A 174 6.03 -0.57 -6.75
CA THR A 174 6.12 -0.11 -8.15
C THR A 174 4.82 0.48 -8.69
N VAL A 175 3.62 0.07 -8.23
CA VAL A 175 2.34 0.71 -8.59
C VAL A 175 2.13 2.04 -7.87
N GLU A 176 2.47 2.15 -6.59
CA GLU A 176 2.49 3.43 -5.88
C GLU A 176 3.53 4.42 -6.46
N ASN A 177 4.57 3.91 -7.09
CA ASN A 177 5.80 4.61 -7.44
C ASN A 177 6.25 4.30 -8.87
N PRO A 178 5.46 4.60 -9.92
CA PRO A 178 5.81 4.17 -11.27
C PRO A 178 7.07 4.84 -11.82
N TYR A 179 7.75 4.15 -12.72
CA TYR A 179 8.70 4.74 -13.65
C TYR A 179 7.95 5.43 -14.81
N LEU A 180 8.32 6.67 -15.11
CA LEU A 180 7.85 7.44 -16.27
C LEU A 180 8.92 7.35 -17.37
N PHE A 181 8.60 6.72 -18.51
CA PHE A 181 9.54 6.58 -19.63
C PHE A 181 8.92 7.08 -20.94
N GLY A 182 9.32 8.27 -21.38
CA GLY A 182 8.71 8.95 -22.53
C GLY A 182 7.23 9.27 -22.28
N LEU A 183 6.32 8.59 -23.00
CA LEU A 183 4.86 8.67 -22.80
C LEU A 183 4.29 7.48 -21.99
N GLN A 184 5.15 6.55 -21.59
CA GLN A 184 4.78 5.36 -20.83
C GLN A 184 4.82 5.62 -19.32
N VAL A 185 4.02 4.85 -18.60
CA VAL A 185 4.00 4.79 -17.14
C VAL A 185 4.03 3.31 -16.81
N LEU A 186 5.08 2.90 -16.09
CA LEU A 186 5.42 1.50 -15.83
C LEU A 186 5.39 1.30 -14.31
N PRO A 187 4.54 0.41 -13.77
CA PRO A 187 3.45 -0.30 -14.44
C PRO A 187 2.28 0.64 -14.84
N PRO A 188 1.42 0.27 -15.82
CA PRO A 188 0.31 1.12 -16.26
C PRO A 188 -0.69 1.51 -15.16
N ALA A 189 -0.86 0.67 -14.13
CA ALA A 189 -1.68 0.96 -12.96
C ALA A 189 -1.18 2.18 -12.15
N GLY A 190 0.13 2.45 -12.20
CA GLY A 190 0.75 3.60 -11.55
C GLY A 190 0.30 4.96 -12.10
N ARG A 191 -0.45 5.00 -13.21
CA ARG A 191 -1.09 6.24 -13.72
C ARG A 191 -1.95 6.97 -12.68
N ALA A 192 -2.51 6.25 -11.70
CA ALA A 192 -3.25 6.87 -10.58
C ALA A 192 -2.35 7.64 -9.59
N TYR A 193 -1.04 7.43 -9.61
CA TYR A 193 -0.07 7.92 -8.62
C TYR A 193 0.86 9.01 -9.18
N LEU A 194 0.59 9.52 -10.38
CA LEU A 194 1.40 10.57 -11.01
C LEU A 194 1.33 11.91 -10.27
N ASP A 195 0.16 12.25 -9.71
CA ASP A 195 0.04 13.44 -8.87
C ASP A 195 0.67 13.20 -7.49
N ARG A 196 1.93 13.61 -7.35
CA ARG A 196 2.69 13.50 -6.10
C ARG A 196 2.29 14.54 -5.04
N SER A 197 1.35 15.45 -5.33
CA SER A 197 0.76 16.35 -4.32
C SER A 197 -0.35 15.66 -3.52
N VAL A 198 -1.11 14.74 -4.15
CA VAL A 198 -2.09 13.88 -3.49
C VAL A 198 -1.38 12.66 -2.90
N TYR A 199 -0.68 12.86 -1.77
CA TYR A 199 0.00 11.78 -1.07
C TYR A 199 -0.98 10.69 -0.62
N ARG A 200 -0.62 9.44 -0.94
CA ARG A 200 -1.29 8.21 -0.50
C ARG A 200 -0.23 7.27 0.12
N PRO A 201 -0.62 6.36 1.03
CA PRO A 201 0.35 5.50 1.72
C PRO A 201 1.17 4.66 0.73
N GLY A 202 2.46 4.48 1.01
CA GLY A 202 3.40 3.75 0.16
C GLY A 202 4.08 4.59 -0.93
N MET A 203 3.72 5.87 -1.10
CA MET A 203 4.33 6.76 -2.09
C MET A 203 5.69 7.34 -1.66
N ALA A 204 6.69 7.23 -2.53
CA ALA A 204 7.93 8.01 -2.52
C ALA A 204 7.64 9.47 -2.89
N VAL A 205 7.77 10.39 -1.94
CA VAL A 205 7.61 11.84 -2.17
C VAL A 205 8.79 12.61 -1.59
N ARG A 206 9.13 13.76 -2.19
CA ARG A 206 10.26 14.61 -1.77
C ARG A 206 10.09 15.00 -0.30
N GLY A 207 11.05 14.62 0.54
CA GLY A 207 10.99 14.86 2.00
C GLY A 207 10.05 13.92 2.78
N GLY A 208 9.41 12.96 2.10
CA GLY A 208 8.67 11.87 2.73
C GLY A 208 9.57 10.81 3.36
N LEU A 209 8.97 9.92 4.15
CA LEU A 209 9.68 8.92 4.95
C LEU A 209 10.57 7.98 4.12
N LEU A 210 10.04 7.41 3.02
CA LEU A 210 10.78 6.47 2.17
C LEU A 210 12.06 7.09 1.59
N VAL A 211 11.93 8.29 1.00
CA VAL A 211 13.07 9.03 0.43
C VAL A 211 14.07 9.44 1.50
N LYS A 212 13.61 9.82 2.70
CA LYS A 212 14.48 10.11 3.86
C LYS A 212 15.24 8.89 4.37
N ALA A 213 14.61 7.70 4.38
CA ALA A 213 15.25 6.47 4.85
C ALA A 213 16.42 6.07 3.95
N PHE A 214 16.23 6.06 2.63
CA PHE A 214 17.32 5.81 1.68
C PHE A 214 18.38 6.92 1.69
N ALA A 215 17.99 8.20 1.74
CA ALA A 215 18.96 9.31 1.84
C ALA A 215 19.81 9.25 3.12
N ALA A 216 19.30 8.68 4.22
CA ALA A 216 20.05 8.52 5.47
C ALA A 216 21.17 7.46 5.39
N VAL A 217 21.12 6.53 4.42
CA VAL A 217 22.21 5.61 4.07
C VAL A 217 22.99 6.08 2.82
N GLY A 218 22.81 7.33 2.39
CA GLY A 218 23.53 7.93 1.27
C GLY A 218 23.02 7.57 -0.12
N TRP A 219 21.88 6.88 -0.22
CA TRP A 219 21.31 6.46 -1.51
C TRP A 219 20.53 7.58 -2.21
N THR A 220 20.54 7.54 -3.55
CA THR A 220 19.84 8.48 -4.44
C THR A 220 18.44 7.95 -4.79
N TRP A 221 17.53 8.86 -5.15
CA TRP A 221 16.16 8.55 -5.59
C TRP A 221 15.92 9.03 -7.03
N GLY A 222 15.51 8.10 -7.90
CA GLY A 222 15.28 8.35 -9.34
C GLY A 222 14.21 9.41 -9.62
N GLY A 223 13.25 9.58 -8.70
CA GLY A 223 12.11 10.49 -8.83
C GLY A 223 12.47 11.98 -8.90
N THR A 224 13.73 12.31 -8.63
CA THR A 224 14.30 13.66 -8.83
C THR A 224 15.70 13.67 -9.46
N ALA A 225 16.36 12.53 -9.59
CA ALA A 225 17.70 12.43 -10.16
C ALA A 225 17.69 12.35 -11.71
N PHE A 226 16.61 11.83 -12.29
CA PHE A 226 16.53 11.52 -13.72
C PHE A 226 15.66 12.50 -14.51
N SER A 227 15.93 12.64 -15.81
CA SER A 227 15.17 13.50 -16.74
C SER A 227 13.75 13.00 -16.99
N SER A 228 13.54 11.69 -16.89
CA SER A 228 12.22 11.04 -16.87
C SER A 228 12.10 10.38 -15.48
N PRO A 229 11.20 10.85 -14.59
CA PRO A 229 11.22 10.45 -13.18
C PRO A 229 10.99 8.96 -12.96
N ASP A 230 11.87 8.34 -12.17
CA ASP A 230 11.70 6.97 -11.70
C ASP A 230 11.36 6.96 -10.20
N TYR A 231 10.06 6.86 -9.88
CA TYR A 231 9.63 7.00 -8.49
C TYR A 231 9.91 5.76 -7.63
N GLN A 232 10.01 4.57 -8.23
CA GLN A 232 10.28 3.30 -7.53
C GLN A 232 11.76 3.19 -7.15
N HIS A 233 12.64 3.70 -8.01
CA HIS A 233 14.06 3.43 -7.96
C HIS A 233 14.84 4.21 -6.89
N PHE A 234 15.49 3.44 -6.02
CA PHE A 234 16.50 3.92 -5.08
C PHE A 234 17.81 3.18 -5.31
N SER A 235 18.95 3.88 -5.32
CA SER A 235 20.24 3.27 -5.64
C SER A 235 21.42 3.91 -4.92
N ARG A 236 22.48 3.12 -4.74
CA ARG A 236 23.73 3.57 -4.12
C ARG A 236 24.58 4.47 -5.03
N THR A 237 24.50 4.26 -6.35
CA THR A 237 25.42 4.87 -7.34
C THR A 237 24.78 5.90 -8.26
N GLY A 238 23.44 5.99 -8.32
CA GLY A 238 22.72 6.79 -9.31
C GLY A 238 21.96 5.91 -10.32
N GLY A 239 21.81 6.39 -11.56
CA GLY A 239 21.21 5.63 -12.67
C GLY A 239 22.25 5.35 -13.74
#